data_AF-A0A7V4BU93-F1
#
_entry.id   AF-A0A7V4BU93-F1
#
_cell.length_a   1.000
_cell.length_b   1.000
_cell.length_c   1.000
_cell.angle_alpha   90.00
_cell.angle_beta   90.00
_cell.angle_gamma   90.00
#
_symmetry.space_group_name_H-M   'P 1'
#
loop_
_entity.id
_entity.type
_entity.pdbx_description
1 polymer ?
#
loop_
_entity_poly.entity_id
_entity_poly.type
_entity_poly.pdbx_seq_one_letter_code
_entity_poly.pdbx_strand_id
1 'polypeptide(L)'
;MKGFNRYLAGLILFAGFVCCGHDEPAINNDFTVQAFNPVNVNKTNNIQTYVHYMPWFENKQSSANGQWGIHWTMSTRNPDNVDENGRHEIASHFYPLIEPYASGDPNLIEYHLLLMKYAGIDGLLIDWYGSTDFNDYGQNRRNCEILIDLLGKTGLKFAVVYEDRTIKAACTIDPSFDRISGAQYDMQYLEQNYFKNSAYINIKGKPLLLVFGPEEFHTPAEWEEILSVLSVEPCFVVLNGKSTETAPFSCGEYIWVDNTDLDTKYAKKDLFDM
;
A
#
# COMPACT_ATOMS: atom_id res chain seq x y z
N MET A 1 -37.17 -10.43 75.67
CA MET A 1 -38.22 -9.61 76.32
C MET A 1 -37.77 -8.15 76.22
N LYS A 2 -38.57 -7.29 75.54
CA LYS A 2 -38.62 -5.79 75.55
C LYS A 2 -37.30 -5.07 75.90
N GLY A 3 -36.59 -4.38 74.99
CA GLY A 3 -37.02 -3.26 74.17
C GLY A 3 -36.74 -1.93 74.89
N PHE A 4 -35.82 -1.09 74.39
CA PHE A 4 -35.93 0.38 74.46
C PHE A 4 -34.84 1.07 73.62
N ASN A 5 -35.26 2.15 72.97
CA ASN A 5 -34.52 3.01 72.03
C ASN A 5 -33.73 4.09 72.80
N ARG A 6 -32.55 4.52 72.30
CA ARG A 6 -32.03 5.90 72.46
C ARG A 6 -30.73 6.17 71.69
N TYR A 7 -30.81 7.26 70.93
CA TYR A 7 -29.79 8.04 70.23
C TYR A 7 -28.36 8.03 70.81
N LEU A 8 -27.37 7.94 69.94
CA LEU A 8 -26.15 8.72 70.08
C LEU A 8 -25.64 9.14 68.70
N ALA A 9 -25.69 10.45 68.44
CA ALA A 9 -25.06 11.10 67.31
C ALA A 9 -23.55 11.18 67.57
N GLY A 10 -22.75 10.62 66.66
CA GLY A 10 -21.30 10.79 66.62
C GLY A 10 -20.93 11.76 65.52
N LEU A 11 -20.54 12.99 65.90
CA LEU A 11 -19.80 13.91 65.05
C LEU A 11 -18.43 13.29 64.72
N ILE A 12 -18.08 13.20 63.44
CA ILE A 12 -16.68 13.16 63.01
C ILE A 12 -16.49 14.31 62.03
N LEU A 13 -15.66 15.27 62.45
CA LEU A 13 -15.11 16.34 61.63
C LEU A 13 -14.42 15.73 60.40
N PHE A 14 -14.84 16.15 59.21
CA PHE A 14 -13.99 16.06 58.01
C PHE A 14 -13.57 17.48 57.64
N ALA A 15 -12.28 17.77 57.79
CA ALA A 15 -11.66 19.00 57.37
C ALA A 15 -11.76 19.13 55.85
N GLY A 16 -12.32 20.25 55.38
CA GLY A 16 -12.46 20.54 53.97
C GLY A 16 -11.11 20.75 53.30
N PHE A 17 -10.85 19.96 52.26
CA PHE A 17 -9.99 20.40 51.17
C PHE A 17 -10.87 21.13 50.17
N VAL A 18 -10.63 22.43 50.03
CA VAL A 18 -11.13 23.25 48.93
C VAL A 18 -10.50 22.70 47.66
N CYS A 19 -11.28 21.99 46.85
CA CYS A 19 -10.92 21.68 45.47
C CYS A 19 -11.60 22.74 44.60
N CYS A 20 -10.79 23.60 43.98
CA CYS A 20 -11.26 24.47 42.91
C CYS A 20 -11.78 23.59 41.78
N GLY A 21 -13.10 23.59 41.58
CA GLY A 21 -13.69 23.08 40.35
C GLY A 21 -13.23 23.98 39.20
N HIS A 22 -12.34 23.48 38.36
CA HIS A 22 -12.24 23.99 37.00
C HIS A 22 -13.48 23.47 36.27
N ASP A 23 -14.35 24.40 35.86
CA ASP A 23 -15.40 24.11 34.90
C ASP A 23 -14.72 23.69 33.58
N GLU A 24 -14.65 22.39 33.32
CA GLU A 24 -14.41 21.91 31.96
C GLU A 24 -15.59 22.38 31.10
N PRO A 25 -15.36 23.08 29.98
CA PRO A 25 -16.45 23.44 29.09
C PRO A 25 -17.09 22.15 28.58
N ALA A 26 -18.37 21.96 28.90
CA ALA A 26 -19.16 20.86 28.37
C ALA A 26 -19.07 20.87 26.84
N ILE A 27 -18.43 19.84 26.27
CA ILE A 27 -18.41 19.64 24.83
C ILE A 27 -19.86 19.36 24.44
N ASN A 28 -20.47 20.33 23.75
CA ASN A 28 -21.80 20.19 23.20
C ASN A 28 -21.74 19.11 22.11
N ASN A 29 -22.16 17.89 22.45
CA ASN A 29 -22.18 16.74 21.55
C ASN A 29 -23.31 16.80 20.51
N ASP A 30 -24.03 17.92 20.39
CA ASP A 30 -25.06 18.12 19.37
C ASP A 30 -24.44 18.51 18.02
N PHE A 31 -23.61 17.64 17.43
CA PHE A 31 -23.37 17.68 15.99
C PHE A 31 -24.22 16.61 15.31
N THR A 32 -25.07 17.05 14.39
CA THR A 32 -25.82 16.12 13.55
C THR A 32 -24.95 15.72 12.38
N VAL A 33 -24.51 14.46 12.32
CA VAL A 33 -23.80 13.93 11.15
C VAL A 33 -24.80 13.77 10.02
N GLN A 34 -24.71 14.63 9.01
CA GLN A 34 -25.44 14.46 7.77
C GLN A 34 -24.65 13.53 6.85
N ALA A 35 -25.07 12.27 6.76
CA ALA A 35 -24.49 11.32 5.83
C ALA A 35 -25.02 11.58 4.41
N PHE A 36 -24.11 11.78 3.46
CA PHE A 36 -24.44 11.85 2.04
C PHE A 36 -24.13 10.52 1.37
N ASN A 37 -24.99 10.09 0.45
CA ASN A 37 -24.66 8.98 -0.42
C ASN A 37 -23.50 9.39 -1.35
N PRO A 38 -22.53 8.50 -1.61
CA PRO A 38 -21.46 8.79 -2.57
C PRO A 38 -22.06 9.09 -3.94
N VAL A 39 -21.63 10.20 -4.54
CA VAL A 39 -21.97 10.54 -5.93
C VAL A 39 -21.02 9.80 -6.85
N ASN A 40 -21.55 9.07 -7.81
CA ASN A 40 -20.73 8.40 -8.82
C ASN A 40 -20.07 9.43 -9.74
N VAL A 41 -18.79 9.23 -10.04
CA VAL A 41 -18.12 10.00 -11.09
C VAL A 41 -18.62 9.51 -12.44
N ASN A 42 -19.27 10.40 -13.19
CA ASN A 42 -19.73 10.09 -14.54
C ASN A 42 -18.54 10.06 -15.49
N LYS A 43 -18.26 8.88 -16.05
CA LYS A 43 -17.23 8.71 -17.07
C LYS A 43 -17.84 8.76 -18.47
N THR A 44 -17.14 9.40 -19.39
CA THR A 44 -17.49 9.41 -20.82
C THR A 44 -16.89 8.22 -21.57
N ASN A 45 -15.96 7.50 -20.94
CA ASN A 45 -15.29 6.32 -21.46
C ASN A 45 -15.33 5.19 -20.41
N ASN A 46 -15.66 3.98 -20.84
CA ASN A 46 -15.76 2.80 -19.97
C ASN A 46 -14.42 2.08 -19.74
N ILE A 47 -13.34 2.53 -20.39
CA ILE A 47 -11.99 2.00 -20.15
C ILE A 47 -11.64 2.18 -18.67
N GLN A 48 -11.25 1.08 -18.05
CA GLN A 48 -10.79 1.08 -16.67
C GLN A 48 -9.46 1.81 -16.58
N THR A 49 -9.35 2.73 -15.61
CA THR A 49 -8.15 3.52 -15.35
C THR A 49 -7.58 3.11 -14.00
N TYR A 50 -6.37 2.56 -14.03
CA TYR A 50 -5.65 2.15 -12.82
C TYR A 50 -4.41 3.02 -12.62
N VAL A 51 -3.99 3.17 -11.36
CA VAL A 51 -2.79 3.95 -11.00
C VAL A 51 -1.78 3.10 -10.27
N HIS A 52 -0.51 3.23 -10.62
CA HIS A 52 0.57 2.60 -9.88
C HIS A 52 0.74 3.27 -8.52
N TYR A 53 0.83 2.48 -7.45
CA TYR A 53 0.85 2.97 -6.07
C TYR A 53 2.02 2.39 -5.29
N MET A 54 2.83 3.26 -4.67
CA MET A 54 3.99 2.87 -3.86
C MET A 54 3.67 2.97 -2.35
N PRO A 55 3.57 1.84 -1.62
CA PRO A 55 3.28 1.85 -0.18
C PRO A 55 4.55 1.96 0.69
N TRP A 56 5.52 2.78 0.29
CA TRP A 56 6.92 2.67 0.77
C TRP A 56 7.47 3.86 1.58
N PHE A 57 6.64 4.85 1.93
CA PHE A 57 7.10 6.02 2.68
C PHE A 57 6.96 5.82 4.17
N GLU A 58 7.96 6.20 4.97
CA GLU A 58 7.95 6.06 6.43
C GLU A 58 8.46 7.33 7.11
N ASN A 59 7.75 7.80 8.13
CA ASN A 59 8.24 8.86 9.00
C ASN A 59 8.89 8.26 10.26
N LYS A 60 9.44 9.11 11.14
CA LYS A 60 10.10 8.65 12.37
C LYS A 60 9.19 7.90 13.34
N GLN A 61 7.88 8.13 13.30
CA GLN A 61 6.94 7.48 14.20
C GLN A 61 6.57 6.08 13.70
N SER A 62 6.47 5.90 12.39
CA SER A 62 6.03 4.65 11.78
C SER A 62 7.19 3.68 11.50
N SER A 63 8.42 4.17 11.38
CA SER A 63 9.59 3.32 11.20
C SER A 63 10.02 2.61 12.48
N ALA A 64 10.42 1.34 12.36
CA ALA A 64 10.83 0.52 13.51
C ALA A 64 12.10 1.03 14.23
N ASN A 65 12.92 1.84 13.56
CA ASN A 65 14.19 2.37 14.06
C ASN A 65 14.12 3.85 14.47
N GLY A 66 12.94 4.47 14.41
CA GLY A 66 12.75 5.89 14.74
C GLY A 66 13.42 6.85 13.76
N GLN A 67 13.82 6.38 12.57
CA GLN A 67 14.46 7.18 11.52
C GLN A 67 13.49 7.48 10.37
N TRP A 68 13.82 8.46 9.54
CA TRP A 68 13.10 8.65 8.28
C TRP A 68 13.32 7.45 7.36
N GLY A 69 12.24 7.01 6.69
CA GLY A 69 12.31 5.93 5.71
C GLY A 69 13.22 6.30 4.54
N ILE A 70 13.85 5.27 3.96
CA ILE A 70 14.82 5.44 2.86
C ILE A 70 14.23 6.20 1.66
N HIS A 71 12.92 6.11 1.45
CA HIS A 71 12.23 6.79 0.35
C HIS A 71 12.05 8.30 0.55
N TRP A 72 12.17 8.83 1.77
CA TRP A 72 12.25 10.27 2.01
C TRP A 72 13.67 10.81 1.99
N THR A 73 14.67 9.98 2.29
CA THR A 73 16.08 10.40 2.39
C THR A 73 16.85 10.17 1.09
N MET A 74 16.51 9.08 0.38
CA MET A 74 17.37 8.41 -0.60
C MET A 74 18.82 8.41 -0.07
N SER A 75 19.81 8.70 -0.92
CA SER A 75 21.22 8.77 -0.53
C SER A 75 21.72 10.18 -0.15
N THR A 76 20.92 11.23 -0.33
CA THR A 76 21.44 12.62 -0.34
C THR A 76 20.60 13.65 0.42
N ARG A 77 19.51 13.24 1.08
CA ARG A 77 18.60 14.15 1.77
C ARG A 77 18.44 13.75 3.22
N ASN A 78 18.28 14.74 4.09
CA ASN A 78 18.05 14.54 5.50
C ASN A 78 16.80 15.31 5.95
N PRO A 79 15.64 14.66 6.10
CA PRO A 79 14.41 15.33 6.50
C PRO A 79 14.47 15.93 7.92
N ASP A 80 15.49 15.69 8.73
CA ASP A 80 15.69 16.45 9.97
C ASP A 80 16.15 17.90 9.74
N ASN A 81 16.65 18.21 8.55
CA ASN A 81 16.89 19.57 8.12
C ASN A 81 15.56 20.20 7.72
N VAL A 82 15.17 21.29 8.40
CA VAL A 82 13.92 22.02 8.16
C VAL A 82 14.26 23.45 7.77
N ASP A 83 13.66 23.93 6.67
CA ASP A 83 13.86 25.30 6.20
C ASP A 83 13.06 26.33 7.03
N GLU A 84 13.23 27.61 6.72
CA GLU A 84 12.54 28.72 7.41
C GLU A 84 11.00 28.67 7.29
N ASN A 85 10.47 27.92 6.32
CA ASN A 85 9.04 27.75 6.07
C ASN A 85 8.50 26.45 6.70
N GLY A 86 9.33 25.70 7.44
CA GLY A 86 8.94 24.44 8.06
C GLY A 86 9.01 23.22 7.13
N ARG A 87 9.61 23.34 5.94
CA ARG A 87 9.69 22.22 4.98
C ARG A 87 10.89 21.35 5.26
N HIS A 88 10.66 20.04 5.29
CA HIS A 88 11.70 19.04 5.47
C HIS A 88 12.54 18.86 4.19
N GLU A 89 13.85 18.68 4.32
CA GLU A 89 14.71 18.32 3.19
C GLU A 89 14.46 16.86 2.76
N ILE A 90 13.60 16.66 1.76
CA ILE A 90 13.21 15.34 1.25
C ILE A 90 13.78 15.03 -0.14
N ALA A 91 13.82 13.74 -0.48
CA ALA A 91 14.25 13.21 -1.77
C ALA A 91 13.18 13.30 -2.86
N SER A 92 12.68 14.51 -3.09
CA SER A 92 11.76 14.80 -4.18
C SER A 92 11.94 16.22 -4.70
N HIS A 93 11.75 16.41 -6.01
CA HIS A 93 11.64 17.75 -6.60
C HIS A 93 10.31 18.43 -6.28
N PHE A 94 9.27 17.64 -5.99
CA PHE A 94 7.95 18.10 -5.61
C PHE A 94 7.70 17.83 -4.14
N TYR A 95 7.05 18.77 -3.48
CA TYR A 95 6.78 18.65 -2.06
C TYR A 95 5.29 18.31 -1.85
N PRO A 96 4.95 17.23 -1.13
CA PRO A 96 3.57 16.83 -0.91
C PRO A 96 2.81 17.90 -0.12
N LEU A 97 1.60 18.23 -0.55
CA LEU A 97 0.73 19.20 0.14
C LEU A 97 0.38 18.80 1.57
N ILE A 98 0.46 17.50 1.86
CA ILE A 98 0.15 16.89 3.16
C ILE A 98 1.41 16.60 3.98
N GLU A 99 2.54 17.23 3.63
CA GLU A 99 3.85 17.01 4.26
C GLU A 99 4.38 15.57 4.06
N PRO A 100 5.64 15.28 4.42
CA PRO A 100 6.17 13.91 4.40
C PRO A 100 5.37 12.99 5.32
N TYR A 101 4.88 11.90 4.77
CA TYR A 101 3.90 11.02 5.41
C TYR A 101 4.42 9.60 5.62
N ALA A 102 3.64 8.78 6.33
CA ALA A 102 3.85 7.35 6.49
C ALA A 102 2.77 6.57 5.71
N SER A 103 3.19 5.70 4.81
CA SER A 103 2.30 4.95 3.90
C SER A 103 1.32 4.02 4.61
N GLY A 104 1.62 3.61 5.84
CA GLY A 104 0.73 2.78 6.68
C GLY A 104 -0.29 3.57 7.51
N ASP A 105 -0.32 4.91 7.46
CA ASP A 105 -1.31 5.70 8.20
C ASP A 105 -2.71 5.52 7.58
N PRO A 106 -3.70 4.98 8.33
CA PRO A 106 -5.06 4.79 7.82
C PRO A 106 -5.74 6.07 7.32
N ASN A 107 -5.47 7.22 7.94
CA ASN A 107 -6.06 8.50 7.53
C ASN A 107 -5.46 8.97 6.19
N LEU A 108 -4.15 8.78 6.01
CA LEU A 108 -3.47 9.04 4.74
C LEU A 108 -4.04 8.15 3.63
N ILE A 109 -4.16 6.85 3.90
CA ILE A 109 -4.68 5.89 2.92
C ILE A 109 -6.10 6.28 2.53
N GLU A 110 -6.99 6.54 3.50
CA GLU A 110 -8.35 6.97 3.21
C GLU A 110 -8.36 8.25 2.36
N TYR A 111 -7.53 9.23 2.70
CA TYR A 111 -7.34 10.43 1.90
C TYR A 111 -6.91 10.13 0.45
N HIS A 112 -5.88 9.30 0.23
CA HIS A 112 -5.45 8.90 -1.12
C HIS A 112 -6.55 8.19 -1.90
N LEU A 113 -7.25 7.25 -1.27
CA LEU A 113 -8.33 6.50 -1.92
C LEU A 113 -9.52 7.41 -2.29
N LEU A 114 -9.87 8.38 -1.45
CA LEU A 114 -10.91 9.36 -1.74
C LEU A 114 -10.50 10.29 -2.89
N LEU A 115 -9.24 10.74 -2.94
CA LEU A 115 -8.73 11.49 -4.09
C LEU A 115 -8.81 10.70 -5.39
N MET A 116 -8.44 9.41 -5.36
CA MET A 116 -8.52 8.54 -6.53
C MET A 116 -9.96 8.42 -7.02
N LYS A 117 -10.92 8.21 -6.11
CA LYS A 117 -12.34 8.21 -6.47
C LYS A 117 -12.78 9.52 -7.09
N TYR A 118 -12.39 10.65 -6.49
CA TYR A 118 -12.73 11.98 -7.00
C TYR A 118 -12.16 12.23 -8.40
N ALA A 119 -10.97 11.72 -8.67
CA ALA A 119 -10.32 11.77 -9.98
C ALA A 119 -10.91 10.78 -11.02
N GLY A 120 -11.85 9.93 -10.62
CA GLY A 120 -12.42 8.91 -11.50
C GLY A 120 -11.47 7.75 -11.78
N ILE A 121 -10.57 7.40 -10.86
CA ILE A 121 -9.73 6.19 -10.93
C ILE A 121 -10.56 4.98 -10.49
N ASP A 122 -10.39 3.82 -11.15
CA ASP A 122 -11.13 2.58 -10.85
C ASP A 122 -10.39 1.67 -9.87
N GLY A 123 -9.07 1.79 -9.80
CA GLY A 123 -8.27 0.91 -8.97
C GLY A 123 -6.78 1.23 -8.96
N LEU A 124 -6.06 0.45 -8.17
CA LEU A 124 -4.63 0.61 -7.93
C LEU A 124 -3.85 -0.60 -8.46
N LEU A 125 -2.65 -0.34 -8.97
CA LEU A 125 -1.63 -1.35 -9.24
C LEU A 125 -0.56 -1.16 -8.17
N ILE A 126 -0.66 -1.94 -7.10
CA ILE A 126 0.19 -1.76 -5.91
C ILE A 126 1.56 -2.36 -6.20
N ASP A 127 2.58 -1.54 -6.09
CA ASP A 127 3.95 -1.99 -6.20
C ASP A 127 4.32 -2.87 -5.00
N TRP A 128 4.74 -4.11 -5.28
CA TRP A 128 4.83 -5.17 -4.29
C TRP A 128 6.20 -5.85 -4.30
N TYR A 129 6.89 -5.70 -3.18
CA TYR A 129 8.31 -5.98 -3.01
C TYR A 129 8.65 -7.42 -2.59
N GLY A 130 7.68 -8.32 -2.61
CA GLY A 130 7.87 -9.68 -2.12
C GLY A 130 7.43 -9.88 -0.67
N SER A 131 7.53 -11.13 -0.24
CA SER A 131 7.14 -11.59 1.09
C SER A 131 8.33 -11.84 2.03
N THR A 132 9.55 -11.61 1.53
CA THR A 132 10.79 -11.65 2.32
C THR A 132 10.99 -10.34 3.09
N ASP A 133 11.56 -10.42 4.29
CA ASP A 133 11.80 -9.25 5.15
C ASP A 133 13.25 -8.76 5.04
N PHE A 134 13.73 -8.57 3.80
CA PHE A 134 14.98 -7.86 3.53
C PHE A 134 14.74 -6.36 3.39
N ASN A 135 15.72 -5.53 3.74
CA ASN A 135 15.63 -4.06 3.67
C ASN A 135 14.33 -3.53 4.34
N ASP A 136 13.51 -2.81 3.60
CA ASP A 136 12.20 -2.28 4.01
C ASP A 136 11.01 -3.07 3.44
N TYR A 137 11.24 -4.22 2.80
CA TYR A 137 10.22 -4.95 2.03
C TYR A 137 9.08 -5.44 2.92
N GLY A 138 9.41 -5.92 4.12
CA GLY A 138 8.42 -6.30 5.12
C GLY A 138 7.52 -5.14 5.56
N GLN A 139 8.06 -3.92 5.61
CA GLN A 139 7.28 -2.72 5.93
C GLN A 139 6.38 -2.34 4.74
N ASN A 140 6.90 -2.37 3.51
CA ASN A 140 6.13 -2.13 2.29
C ASN A 140 4.95 -3.11 2.17
N ARG A 141 5.17 -4.39 2.48
CA ARG A 141 4.11 -5.41 2.55
C ARG A 141 3.05 -5.07 3.59
N ARG A 142 3.43 -4.71 4.83
CA ARG A 142 2.45 -4.31 5.87
C ARG A 142 1.62 -3.09 5.44
N ASN A 143 2.24 -2.09 4.84
CA ASN A 143 1.53 -0.92 4.32
C ASN A 143 0.57 -1.29 3.19
N CYS A 144 0.97 -2.22 2.30
CA CYS A 144 0.11 -2.79 1.27
C CYS A 144 -1.12 -3.51 1.87
N GLU A 145 -0.93 -4.31 2.92
CA GLU A 145 -2.03 -5.01 3.61
C GLU A 145 -3.03 -4.01 4.24
N ILE A 146 -2.53 -2.98 4.94
CA ILE A 146 -3.40 -1.92 5.51
C ILE A 146 -4.17 -1.19 4.40
N LEU A 147 -3.51 -0.89 3.27
CA LEU A 147 -4.14 -0.30 2.09
C LEU A 147 -5.27 -1.18 1.56
N ILE A 148 -5.01 -2.48 1.37
CA ILE A 148 -5.97 -3.45 0.83
C ILE A 148 -7.20 -3.56 1.75
N ASP A 149 -7.00 -3.60 3.07
CA ASP A 149 -8.09 -3.64 4.05
C ASP A 149 -9.02 -2.43 3.96
N LEU A 150 -8.48 -1.26 3.58
CA LEU A 150 -9.25 -0.02 3.44
C LEU A 150 -9.96 0.12 2.08
N LEU A 151 -9.57 -0.65 1.05
CA LEU A 151 -10.22 -0.62 -0.28
C LEU A 151 -11.69 -1.02 -0.21
N GLY A 152 -12.07 -1.90 0.72
CA GLY A 152 -13.45 -2.31 0.93
C GLY A 152 -14.42 -1.15 1.21
N LYS A 153 -13.90 -0.01 1.69
CA LYS A 153 -14.69 1.20 1.97
C LYS A 153 -14.93 2.08 0.75
N THR A 154 -14.13 1.90 -0.31
CA THR A 154 -14.07 2.86 -1.42
C THR A 154 -14.64 2.31 -2.71
N GLY A 155 -14.67 0.97 -2.87
CA GLY A 155 -15.11 0.30 -4.10
C GLY A 155 -14.06 0.32 -5.20
N LEU A 156 -12.87 0.87 -4.92
CA LEU A 156 -11.70 0.76 -5.79
C LEU A 156 -11.23 -0.70 -5.84
N LYS A 157 -10.70 -1.09 -7.00
CA LYS A 157 -10.10 -2.41 -7.22
C LYS A 157 -8.59 -2.35 -7.05
N PHE A 158 -7.92 -3.51 -6.96
CA PHE A 158 -6.47 -3.55 -6.97
C PHE A 158 -5.89 -4.78 -7.66
N ALA A 159 -4.66 -4.66 -8.16
CA ALA A 159 -3.78 -5.77 -8.50
C ALA A 159 -2.38 -5.45 -7.97
N VAL A 160 -1.46 -6.42 -8.06
CA VAL A 160 -0.06 -6.19 -7.68
C VAL A 160 0.82 -6.03 -8.91
N VAL A 161 1.87 -5.24 -8.72
CA VAL A 161 3.02 -5.14 -9.61
C VAL A 161 4.21 -5.72 -8.85
N TYR A 162 4.58 -6.95 -9.16
CA TYR A 162 5.64 -7.68 -8.47
C TYR A 162 7.03 -7.20 -8.93
N GLU A 163 7.87 -6.84 -7.98
CA GLU A 163 9.25 -6.40 -8.19
C GLU A 163 10.22 -7.58 -8.06
N ASP A 164 10.43 -8.36 -9.14
CA ASP A 164 11.30 -9.57 -9.09
C ASP A 164 12.77 -9.25 -8.76
N ARG A 165 13.21 -8.00 -8.97
CA ARG A 165 14.50 -7.47 -8.50
C ARG A 165 14.72 -7.60 -6.99
N THR A 166 13.66 -7.78 -6.19
CA THR A 166 13.79 -7.97 -4.74
C THR A 166 14.45 -9.31 -4.42
N ILE A 167 14.23 -10.34 -5.26
CA ILE A 167 14.90 -11.63 -5.15
C ILE A 167 16.41 -11.49 -5.42
N LYS A 168 16.80 -10.71 -6.43
CA LYS A 168 18.21 -10.38 -6.69
C LYS A 168 18.88 -9.72 -5.48
N ALA A 169 18.18 -8.79 -4.84
CA ALA A 169 18.65 -8.13 -3.62
C ALA A 169 18.77 -9.13 -2.46
N ALA A 170 17.81 -10.04 -2.30
CA ALA A 170 17.85 -11.11 -1.31
C ALA A 170 19.07 -12.02 -1.51
N CYS A 171 19.34 -12.49 -2.72
CA CYS A 171 20.53 -13.30 -3.04
C CYS A 171 21.85 -12.55 -2.81
N THR A 172 21.84 -11.21 -2.96
CA THR A 172 23.02 -10.39 -2.67
C THR A 172 23.30 -10.29 -1.16
N ILE A 173 22.24 -10.20 -0.35
CA ILE A 173 22.33 -10.12 1.12
C ILE A 173 22.65 -11.50 1.70
N ASP A 174 21.99 -12.54 1.21
CA ASP A 174 22.17 -13.94 1.60
C ASP A 174 22.46 -14.79 0.34
N PRO A 175 23.74 -15.08 0.05
CA PRO A 175 24.12 -15.94 -1.08
C PRO A 175 23.61 -17.38 -1.02
N SER A 176 23.07 -17.82 0.12
CA SER A 176 22.42 -19.13 0.26
C SER A 176 20.93 -19.11 -0.09
N PHE A 177 20.36 -17.93 -0.33
CA PHE A 177 18.96 -17.77 -0.71
C PHE A 177 18.69 -18.39 -2.08
N ASP A 178 17.78 -19.36 -2.12
CA ASP A 178 17.35 -19.98 -3.36
C ASP A 178 16.32 -19.09 -4.07
N ARG A 179 16.73 -18.46 -5.17
CA ARG A 179 15.93 -17.48 -5.90
C ARG A 179 14.59 -18.03 -6.41
N ILE A 180 14.57 -19.28 -6.89
CA ILE A 180 13.34 -19.89 -7.44
C ILE A 180 12.36 -20.15 -6.32
N SER A 181 12.81 -20.75 -5.22
CA SER A 181 11.99 -20.99 -4.03
C SER A 181 11.46 -19.68 -3.45
N GLY A 182 12.27 -18.61 -3.45
CA GLY A 182 11.84 -17.27 -3.04
C GLY A 182 10.70 -16.72 -3.90
N ALA A 183 10.85 -16.77 -5.22
CA ALA A 183 9.82 -16.31 -6.14
C ALA A 183 8.55 -17.19 -6.09
N GLN A 184 8.69 -18.51 -5.93
CA GLN A 184 7.55 -19.41 -5.71
C GLN A 184 6.80 -19.09 -4.43
N TYR A 185 7.51 -18.81 -3.34
CA TYR A 185 6.91 -18.41 -2.08
C TYR A 185 6.13 -17.09 -2.22
N ASP A 186 6.67 -16.14 -2.97
CA ASP A 186 5.97 -14.90 -3.34
C ASP A 186 4.68 -15.18 -4.12
N MET A 187 4.72 -16.05 -5.15
CA MET A 187 3.53 -16.43 -5.92
C MET A 187 2.46 -17.07 -5.04
N GLN A 188 2.85 -18.00 -4.17
CA GLN A 188 1.94 -18.63 -3.22
C GLN A 188 1.32 -17.61 -2.25
N TYR A 189 2.12 -16.66 -1.77
CA TYR A 189 1.64 -15.60 -0.90
C TYR A 189 0.59 -14.73 -1.61
N LEU A 190 0.84 -14.33 -2.86
CA LEU A 190 -0.12 -13.54 -3.67
C LEU A 190 -1.44 -14.30 -3.88
N GLU A 191 -1.38 -15.59 -4.21
CA GLU A 191 -2.58 -16.42 -4.43
C GLU A 191 -3.41 -16.59 -3.16
N GLN A 192 -2.73 -16.83 -2.04
CA GLN A 192 -3.39 -17.10 -0.76
C GLN A 192 -4.02 -15.84 -0.17
N ASN A 193 -3.35 -14.70 -0.28
CA ASN A 193 -3.75 -13.48 0.42
C ASN A 193 -4.50 -12.49 -0.48
N TYR A 194 -4.17 -12.40 -1.76
CA TYR A 194 -4.66 -11.31 -2.61
C TYR A 194 -5.59 -11.76 -3.74
N PHE A 195 -5.26 -12.83 -4.49
CA PHE A 195 -6.05 -13.21 -5.67
C PHE A 195 -7.51 -13.54 -5.35
N LYS A 196 -7.80 -14.00 -4.13
CA LYS A 196 -9.14 -14.33 -3.64
C LYS A 196 -9.92 -13.12 -3.11
N ASN A 197 -9.29 -11.96 -3.01
CA ASN A 197 -9.95 -10.76 -2.53
C ASN A 197 -10.99 -10.29 -3.55
N SER A 198 -12.21 -9.97 -3.10
CA SER A 198 -13.30 -9.49 -3.98
C SER A 198 -13.02 -8.17 -4.70
N ALA A 199 -12.05 -7.38 -4.19
CA ALA A 199 -11.54 -6.18 -4.83
C ALA A 199 -10.38 -6.44 -5.80
N TYR A 200 -9.89 -7.68 -5.92
CA TYR A 200 -8.80 -8.02 -6.82
C TYR A 200 -9.23 -7.89 -8.30
N ILE A 201 -8.42 -7.23 -9.12
CA ILE A 201 -8.68 -7.03 -10.54
C ILE A 201 -8.54 -8.37 -11.26
N ASN A 202 -9.57 -8.72 -12.01
CA ASN A 202 -9.59 -9.91 -12.84
C ASN A 202 -9.76 -9.49 -14.31
N ILE A 203 -8.95 -10.07 -15.20
CA ILE A 203 -9.05 -9.91 -16.64
C ILE A 203 -9.51 -11.24 -17.22
N LYS A 204 -10.68 -11.26 -17.86
CA LYS A 204 -11.32 -12.48 -18.39
C LYS A 204 -11.41 -13.63 -17.36
N GLY A 205 -11.64 -13.30 -16.09
CA GLY A 205 -11.75 -14.26 -14.98
C GLY A 205 -10.43 -14.76 -14.40
N LYS A 206 -9.28 -14.24 -14.87
CA LYS A 206 -7.95 -14.53 -14.32
C LYS A 206 -7.46 -13.37 -13.45
N PRO A 207 -6.84 -13.62 -12.28
CA PRO A 207 -6.25 -12.56 -11.46
C PRO A 207 -5.14 -11.86 -12.25
N LEU A 208 -5.15 -10.53 -12.26
CA LEU A 208 -4.14 -9.74 -12.93
C LEU A 208 -2.84 -9.73 -12.11
N LEU A 209 -1.75 -10.24 -12.67
CA LEU A 209 -0.41 -10.20 -12.06
C LEU A 209 0.53 -9.44 -12.99
N LEU A 210 1.04 -8.30 -12.55
CA LEU A 210 2.09 -7.58 -13.28
C LEU A 210 3.44 -7.90 -12.67
N VAL A 211 4.49 -7.85 -13.48
CA VAL A 211 5.87 -7.76 -13.02
C VAL A 211 6.49 -6.45 -13.49
N PHE A 212 7.14 -5.74 -12.57
CA PHE A 212 7.97 -4.58 -12.89
C PHE A 212 9.33 -5.05 -13.39
N GLY A 213 9.34 -5.58 -14.63
CA GLY A 213 10.49 -6.30 -15.16
C GLY A 213 10.07 -7.25 -16.28
N PRO A 214 10.70 -8.44 -16.38
CA PRO A 214 11.63 -9.03 -15.41
C PRO A 214 13.02 -8.39 -15.34
N GLU A 215 13.59 -8.37 -14.13
CA GLU A 215 14.96 -7.94 -13.82
C GLU A 215 15.86 -9.04 -13.23
N GLU A 216 15.29 -10.13 -12.69
CA GLU A 216 16.05 -11.26 -12.12
C GLU A 216 15.89 -12.55 -12.93
N PHE A 217 14.68 -12.83 -13.43
CA PHE A 217 14.38 -14.07 -14.16
C PHE A 217 14.19 -13.79 -15.65
N HIS A 218 15.05 -14.36 -16.49
CA HIS A 218 15.21 -13.94 -17.88
C HIS A 218 14.86 -15.03 -18.90
N THR A 219 14.39 -16.18 -18.46
CA THR A 219 14.09 -17.31 -19.33
C THR A 219 12.69 -17.89 -19.11
N PRO A 220 12.03 -18.39 -20.18
CA PRO A 220 10.76 -19.10 -20.05
C PRO A 220 10.76 -20.23 -19.03
N ALA A 221 11.85 -21.00 -18.92
CA ALA A 221 11.94 -22.13 -18.02
C ALA A 221 11.91 -21.71 -16.53
N GLU A 222 12.53 -20.58 -16.19
CA GLU A 222 12.44 -20.02 -14.82
C GLU A 222 11.01 -19.61 -14.51
N TRP A 223 10.33 -18.91 -15.44
CA TRP A 223 8.95 -18.47 -15.25
C TRP A 223 7.96 -19.64 -15.21
N GLU A 224 8.21 -20.71 -15.96
CA GLU A 224 7.46 -21.96 -15.85
C GLU A 224 7.54 -22.52 -14.42
N GLU A 225 8.76 -22.63 -13.89
CA GLU A 225 9.00 -23.16 -12.54
C GLU A 225 8.39 -22.25 -11.45
N ILE A 226 8.54 -20.93 -11.57
CA ILE A 226 7.98 -19.95 -10.64
C ILE A 226 6.46 -19.98 -10.61
N LEU A 227 5.81 -20.02 -11.77
CA LEU A 227 4.34 -19.97 -11.86
C LEU A 227 3.69 -21.34 -11.60
N SER A 228 4.45 -22.44 -11.68
CA SER A 228 3.93 -23.80 -11.49
C SER A 228 3.28 -24.07 -10.12
N VAL A 229 3.58 -23.24 -9.12
CA VAL A 229 3.03 -23.37 -7.76
C VAL A 229 1.64 -22.75 -7.61
N LEU A 230 1.18 -21.98 -8.60
CA LEU A 230 -0.14 -21.37 -8.61
C LEU A 230 -1.21 -22.40 -9.03
N SER A 231 -2.30 -22.45 -8.29
CA SER A 231 -3.48 -23.24 -8.66
C SER A 231 -4.40 -22.52 -9.66
N VAL A 232 -4.33 -21.18 -9.70
CA VAL A 232 -5.05 -20.33 -10.63
C VAL A 232 -4.07 -19.65 -11.58
N GLU A 233 -4.29 -19.83 -12.88
CA GLU A 233 -3.49 -19.17 -13.92
C GLU A 233 -3.80 -17.65 -13.95
N PRO A 234 -2.82 -16.77 -13.68
CA PRO A 234 -3.03 -15.33 -13.75
C PRO A 234 -3.06 -14.82 -15.19
N CYS A 235 -3.62 -13.62 -15.43
CA CYS A 235 -3.21 -12.85 -16.60
C CYS A 235 -1.90 -12.17 -16.25
N PHE A 236 -0.81 -12.78 -16.68
CA PHE A 236 0.54 -12.35 -16.38
C PHE A 236 1.02 -11.29 -17.37
N VAL A 237 1.41 -10.11 -16.89
CA VAL A 237 1.76 -8.97 -17.74
C VAL A 237 3.14 -8.43 -17.35
N VAL A 238 4.01 -8.20 -18.32
CA VAL A 238 5.41 -7.79 -18.09
C VAL A 238 5.73 -6.45 -18.76
N LEU A 239 6.88 -5.85 -18.47
CA LEU A 239 7.27 -4.61 -19.16
C LEU A 239 7.43 -4.81 -20.66
N ASN A 240 7.25 -3.72 -21.40
CA ASN A 240 7.39 -3.73 -22.85
C ASN A 240 8.76 -4.26 -23.29
N GLY A 241 8.74 -5.18 -24.26
CA GLY A 241 9.93 -5.85 -24.77
C GLY A 241 10.41 -7.06 -23.98
N LYS A 242 9.73 -7.43 -22.89
CA LYS A 242 10.13 -8.54 -22.00
C LYS A 242 9.35 -9.83 -22.19
N SER A 243 8.31 -9.85 -23.03
CA SER A 243 7.49 -11.06 -23.23
C SER A 243 8.28 -12.27 -23.74
N THR A 244 9.38 -12.08 -24.48
CA THR A 244 10.22 -13.20 -24.93
C THR A 244 10.91 -13.95 -23.78
N GLU A 245 11.14 -13.27 -22.65
CA GLU A 245 11.72 -13.86 -21.44
C GLU A 245 10.68 -14.68 -20.65
N THR A 246 9.40 -14.48 -20.93
CA THR A 246 8.27 -15.00 -20.14
C THR A 246 7.24 -15.79 -20.96
N ALA A 247 7.41 -15.88 -22.28
CA ALA A 247 6.51 -16.63 -23.15
C ALA A 247 6.61 -18.14 -22.84
N PRO A 248 5.49 -18.90 -22.89
CA PRO A 248 4.15 -18.48 -23.31
C PRO A 248 3.27 -17.94 -22.16
N PHE A 249 3.83 -17.70 -20.97
CA PHE A 249 3.05 -17.40 -19.76
C PHE A 249 2.51 -15.98 -19.73
N SER A 250 3.23 -14.99 -20.27
CA SER A 250 2.74 -13.62 -20.32
C SER A 250 1.61 -13.45 -21.35
N CYS A 251 0.49 -12.87 -20.91
CA CYS A 251 -0.68 -12.54 -21.71
C CYS A 251 -0.55 -11.16 -22.39
N GLY A 252 0.46 -10.36 -22.04
CA GLY A 252 0.67 -9.04 -22.62
C GLY A 252 1.84 -8.27 -22.00
N GLU A 253 2.01 -7.06 -22.49
CA GLU A 253 3.03 -6.12 -22.03
C GLU A 253 2.42 -4.75 -21.65
N TYR A 254 3.11 -4.01 -20.78
CA TYR A 254 2.78 -2.62 -20.48
C TYR A 254 3.99 -1.70 -20.59
N ILE A 255 3.72 -0.44 -20.89
CA ILE A 255 4.74 0.60 -21.02
C ILE A 255 4.94 1.28 -19.66
N TRP A 256 6.20 1.51 -19.30
CA TRP A 256 6.55 2.37 -18.18
C TRP A 256 7.23 3.66 -18.65
N VAL A 257 7.23 4.68 -17.80
CA VAL A 257 7.94 5.93 -18.07
C VAL A 257 9.43 5.71 -17.83
N ASP A 258 10.21 5.86 -18.89
CA ASP A 258 11.68 5.77 -18.89
C ASP A 258 12.22 6.71 -19.98
N ASN A 259 13.52 6.65 -20.25
CA ASN A 259 14.17 7.48 -21.27
C ASN A 259 14.07 6.92 -22.71
N THR A 260 13.31 5.84 -22.92
CA THR A 260 13.09 5.25 -24.24
C THR A 260 12.07 6.08 -25.02
N ASP A 261 12.36 6.32 -26.30
CA ASP A 261 11.50 7.08 -27.21
C ASP A 261 10.10 6.45 -27.37
N LEU A 262 9.06 7.29 -27.50
CA LEU A 262 7.67 6.82 -27.57
C LEU A 262 7.42 5.97 -28.82
N ASP A 263 8.01 6.29 -29.97
CA ASP A 263 7.82 5.49 -31.19
C ASP A 263 8.38 4.08 -30.99
N THR A 264 9.48 3.97 -30.24
CA THR A 264 10.08 2.68 -29.89
C THR A 264 9.17 1.87 -28.97
N LYS A 265 8.57 2.51 -27.95
CA LYS A 265 7.63 1.85 -27.00
C LYS A 265 6.37 1.33 -27.68
N TYR A 266 5.82 2.11 -28.60
CA TYR A 266 4.58 1.75 -29.30
C TYR A 266 4.79 0.88 -30.54
N ALA A 267 6.02 0.57 -30.92
CA ALA A 267 6.33 -0.26 -32.10
C ALA A 267 5.71 -1.67 -32.03
N LYS A 268 5.41 -2.16 -30.82
CA LYS A 268 4.88 -3.52 -30.57
C LYS A 268 3.40 -3.56 -30.18
N LYS A 269 2.68 -2.43 -30.24
CA LYS A 269 1.29 -2.32 -29.73
C LYS A 269 0.30 -3.30 -30.38
N ASP A 270 0.57 -3.73 -31.61
CA ASP A 270 -0.31 -4.62 -32.39
C ASP A 270 0.13 -6.11 -32.33
N LEU A 271 1.09 -6.48 -31.46
CA LEU A 271 1.60 -7.87 -31.32
C LEU A 271 0.82 -8.74 -30.34
N PHE A 272 -0.12 -8.17 -29.57
CA PHE A 272 -0.93 -8.89 -28.61
C PHE A 272 -2.40 -8.80 -29.00
N ASP A 273 -3.04 -9.94 -29.22
CA ASP A 273 -4.50 -10.02 -29.36
C ASP A 273 -5.12 -9.96 -27.95
N MET A 274 -5.68 -8.79 -27.61
CA MET A 274 -6.35 -8.60 -26.32
C MET A 274 -7.68 -9.33 -26.20
#